data_AF-A0A1A8KTA3-F1
#
_entry.id   AF-A0A1A8KTA3-F1
#
_cell.length_a   1.000
_cell.length_b   1.000
_cell.length_c   1.000
_cell.angle_alpha   90.00
_cell.angle_beta   90.00
_cell.angle_gamma   90.00
#
_symmetry.space_group_name_H-M   'P 1'
#
loop_
_entity.id
_entity.type
_entity.pdbx_description
1 polymer ?
#
loop_
_entity_poly.entity_id
_entity_poly.type
_entity_poly.pdbx_seq_one_letter_code
_entity_poly.pdbx_strand_id
1 'polypeptide(L)'
;GSYYYVQVSAYNMKGWGPPKVSTPSCAVPSSWRDVDSQVPRQRGQKEALDQLLGQIKEAHRNCVCHEQCKAPTQGRKHSVSKSLRHLFQPNSKFVKSLKRGLYLTSIFYRDDNVLVTPEDQIPIVEVEDSYSSTLMQDFLWFTKVSFLWDEIS
;
A
#
# COMPACT_ATOMS: atom_id res chain seq x y z
N GLY A 1 21.15 0.57 -5.99
CA GLY A 1 20.24 -0.24 -6.82
C GLY A 1 20.82 -0.45 -8.21
N SER A 2 20.26 -1.39 -8.97
CA SER A 2 20.62 -1.64 -10.39
C SER A 2 19.82 -0.74 -11.32
N TYR A 3 20.38 -0.39 -12.49
CA TYR A 3 19.67 0.37 -13.53
C TYR A 3 18.70 -0.53 -14.31
N TYR A 4 17.47 -0.06 -14.48
CA TYR A 4 16.46 -0.71 -15.30
C TYR A 4 16.16 0.14 -16.52
N TYR A 5 16.05 -0.51 -17.68
CA TYR A 5 15.80 0.09 -18.99
C TYR A 5 14.50 -0.46 -19.54
N VAL A 6 13.66 0.41 -20.12
CA VAL A 6 12.38 0.00 -20.72
C VAL A 6 12.29 0.53 -22.14
N GLN A 7 11.83 -0.33 -23.05
CA GLN A 7 11.47 0.05 -24.42
C GLN A 7 10.09 -0.52 -24.78
N VAL A 8 9.32 0.24 -25.56
CA VAL A 8 7.97 -0.15 -26.01
C VAL A 8 7.90 -0.18 -27.53
N SER A 9 7.22 -1.19 -28.09
CA SER A 9 6.92 -1.29 -29.52
C SER A 9 5.42 -1.45 -29.70
N ALA A 10 4.84 -0.83 -30.72
CA ALA A 10 3.43 -0.98 -31.06
C ALA A 10 3.23 -2.07 -32.13
N TYR A 11 2.17 -2.87 -32.04
CA TYR A 11 1.86 -3.91 -33.03
C TYR A 11 0.59 -3.57 -33.82
N ASN A 12 0.60 -3.83 -35.12
CA ASN A 12 -0.60 -3.80 -35.96
C ASN A 12 -0.56 -4.93 -37.02
N MET A 13 -1.49 -4.90 -37.98
CA MET A 13 -1.57 -5.91 -39.06
C MET A 13 -0.33 -5.95 -39.97
N LYS A 14 0.54 -4.93 -39.94
CA LYS A 14 1.82 -4.88 -40.66
C LYS A 14 3.00 -5.37 -39.82
N GLY A 15 2.77 -5.73 -38.56
CA GLY A 15 3.78 -6.22 -37.62
C GLY A 15 4.13 -5.23 -36.51
N TRP A 16 5.28 -5.44 -35.89
CA TRP A 16 5.83 -4.58 -34.84
C TRP A 16 6.45 -3.31 -35.44
N GLY A 17 6.13 -2.16 -34.85
CA GLY A 17 6.82 -0.90 -35.08
C GLY A 17 8.17 -0.82 -34.35
N PRO A 18 8.96 0.23 -34.62
CA PRO A 18 10.26 0.41 -33.99
C PRO A 18 10.13 0.63 -32.48
N PRO A 19 11.08 0.12 -31.66
CA PRO A 19 11.07 0.33 -30.22
C PRO A 19 11.34 1.80 -29.86
N LYS A 20 10.64 2.29 -28.84
CA LYS A 20 10.84 3.61 -28.23
C LYS A 20 11.27 3.45 -26.79
N VAL A 21 12.35 4.13 -26.42
CA VAL A 21 12.89 4.15 -25.05
C VAL A 21 12.07 5.07 -24.15
N SER A 22 12.03 4.76 -22.86
CA SER A 22 11.47 5.67 -21.85
C SER A 22 12.27 6.97 -21.74
N THR A 23 11.65 8.03 -21.23
CA THR A 23 12.34 9.27 -20.82
C THR A 23 12.01 9.52 -19.34
N PRO A 24 12.97 9.38 -18.41
CA PRO A 24 14.40 9.09 -18.62
C PRO A 24 14.67 7.68 -19.18
N SER A 25 15.84 7.49 -19.79
CA SER A 25 16.24 6.23 -20.46
C SER A 25 16.42 5.06 -19.50
N CYS A 26 16.60 5.34 -18.22
CA CYS A 26 16.66 4.35 -17.16
C CYS A 26 16.16 4.92 -15.84
N ALA A 27 15.82 4.02 -14.93
CA ALA A 27 15.56 4.35 -13.53
C ALA A 27 16.30 3.35 -12.64
N VAL A 28 16.78 3.82 -11.48
CA VAL A 28 17.29 2.96 -10.41
C VAL A 28 16.21 2.94 -9.33
N PRO A 29 15.53 1.80 -9.10
CA PRO A 29 14.62 1.66 -7.98
C PRO A 29 15.41 1.88 -6.69
N SER A 30 14.99 2.86 -5.91
CA SER A 30 15.45 3.00 -4.52
C SER A 30 14.68 1.99 -3.68
N SER A 31 15.40 1.26 -2.83
CA SER A 31 14.76 0.55 -1.73
C SER A 31 14.54 1.55 -0.61
N TRP A 32 13.38 1.50 0.06
CA TRP A 32 13.19 2.23 1.33
C TRP A 32 14.28 1.88 2.37
N ARG A 33 14.91 0.70 2.24
CA ARG A 33 16.04 0.28 3.08
C ARG A 33 17.36 0.99 2.75
N ASP A 34 17.46 1.59 1.56
CA ASP A 34 18.67 2.27 1.07
C ASP A 34 18.63 3.79 1.36
N VAL A 35 17.46 4.33 1.69
CA VAL A 35 17.23 5.78 1.95
C VAL A 35 17.71 6.17 3.35
N ASP A 36 17.89 5.21 4.24
CA ASP A 36 18.25 5.48 5.61
C ASP A 36 19.11 4.32 6.10
N SER A 37 20.36 4.58 6.48
CA SER A 37 21.15 3.70 7.38
C SER A 37 20.52 3.58 8.78
N GLN A 38 19.22 3.84 8.89
CA GLN A 38 18.47 3.78 10.12
C GLN A 38 18.02 2.36 10.41
N VAL A 39 17.97 2.09 11.71
CA VAL A 39 17.45 0.87 12.30
C VAL A 39 16.08 0.55 11.69
N PRO A 40 15.75 -0.73 11.39
CA PRO A 40 14.47 -1.09 10.79
C PRO A 40 13.32 -0.43 11.54
N ARG A 41 12.41 0.26 10.82
CA ARG A 41 11.30 1.04 11.39
C ARG A 41 10.52 0.28 12.48
N GLN A 42 10.51 -1.06 12.44
CA GLN A 42 9.78 -1.92 13.37
C GLN A 42 10.59 -2.47 14.55
N ARG A 43 11.89 -2.16 14.68
CA ARG A 43 12.70 -2.63 15.81
C ARG A 43 12.18 -2.01 17.11
N GLY A 44 11.79 -2.83 18.09
CA GLY A 44 11.28 -2.35 19.37
C GLY A 44 9.79 -1.99 19.37
N GLN A 45 9.12 -1.92 18.21
CA GLN A 45 7.70 -1.55 18.14
C GLN A 45 6.79 -2.63 18.75
N LYS A 46 7.16 -3.90 18.60
CA LYS A 46 6.41 -5.01 19.21
C LYS A 46 6.50 -4.94 20.73
N GLU A 47 7.71 -4.73 21.25
CA GLU A 47 7.96 -4.63 22.69
C GLU A 47 7.27 -3.39 23.28
N ALA A 48 7.28 -2.26 22.58
CA ALA A 48 6.57 -1.05 22.97
C ALA A 48 5.04 -1.25 22.96
N LEU A 49 4.50 -1.98 21.97
CA LEU A 49 3.08 -2.32 21.89
C LEU A 49 2.66 -3.26 23.03
N ASP A 50 3.49 -4.25 23.35
CA ASP A 50 3.25 -5.18 24.45
C ASP A 50 3.27 -4.44 25.81
N GLN A 51 4.17 -3.47 26.00
CA GLN A 51 4.19 -2.62 27.19
C GLN A 51 2.95 -1.73 27.30
N LEU A 52 2.54 -1.06 26.22
CA LEU A 52 1.32 -0.26 26.16
C LEU A 52 0.08 -1.10 26.48
N LEU A 53 -0.01 -2.31 25.92
CA LEU A 53 -1.10 -3.24 26.21
C LEU A 53 -1.11 -3.66 27.68
N GLY A 54 0.05 -3.86 28.29
CA GLY A 54 0.20 -4.11 29.73
C GLY A 54 -0.32 -2.94 30.58
N GLN A 55 0.06 -1.71 30.24
CA GLN A 55 -0.38 -0.50 30.93
C GLN A 55 -1.90 -0.29 30.82
N ILE A 56 -2.49 -0.52 29.65
CA ILE A 56 -3.95 -0.43 29.46
C ILE A 56 -4.68 -1.47 30.32
N LYS A 57 -4.19 -2.71 30.35
CA LYS A 57 -4.78 -3.77 31.17
C LYS A 57 -4.73 -3.44 32.66
N GLU A 58 -3.62 -2.89 33.13
CA GLU A 58 -3.45 -2.51 34.54
C GLU A 58 -4.31 -1.28 34.89
N ALA A 59 -4.35 -0.26 34.03
CA ALA A 59 -5.23 0.90 34.21
C ALA A 59 -6.72 0.49 34.21
N HIS A 60 -7.11 -0.46 33.36
CA HIS A 60 -8.47 -1.00 33.32
C HIS A 60 -8.79 -1.85 34.57
N ARG A 61 -7.79 -2.53 35.16
CA ARG A 61 -7.96 -3.30 36.40
C ARG A 61 -8.19 -2.38 37.61
N ASN A 62 -7.60 -1.19 37.59
CA ASN A 62 -7.67 -0.20 38.66
C ASN A 62 -8.77 0.86 38.45
N CYS A 63 -9.55 0.76 37.37
CA CYS A 63 -10.69 1.64 37.12
C CYS A 63 -11.92 1.16 37.90
N VAL A 64 -12.55 2.07 38.65
CA VAL A 64 -13.69 1.79 39.55
C VAL A 64 -15.04 1.68 38.80
N CYS A 65 -15.06 1.95 37.50
CA CYS A 65 -16.21 1.67 36.64
C CYS A 65 -16.35 0.16 36.42
N HIS A 66 -16.91 -0.51 37.43
CA HIS A 66 -17.26 -1.93 37.43
C HIS A 66 -18.47 -2.19 36.54
N GLU A 67 -18.37 -1.92 35.24
CA GLU A 67 -19.14 -2.69 34.27
C GLU A 67 -18.24 -3.84 33.84
N GLN A 68 -18.64 -5.06 34.23
CA GLN A 68 -18.17 -6.27 33.56
C GLN A 68 -18.57 -6.15 32.08
N CYS A 69 -17.71 -5.52 31.29
CA CYS A 69 -17.76 -5.62 29.85
C CYS A 69 -17.44 -7.08 29.57
N LYS A 70 -18.47 -7.92 29.54
CA LYS A 70 -18.33 -9.31 29.12
C LYS A 70 -17.72 -9.25 27.74
N ALA A 71 -16.44 -9.63 27.66
CA ALA A 71 -15.80 -9.86 26.38
C ALA A 71 -16.76 -10.75 25.59
N PRO A 72 -17.19 -10.36 24.37
CA PRO A 72 -18.02 -11.23 23.57
C PRO A 72 -17.31 -12.57 23.51
N THR A 73 -18.01 -13.60 23.99
CA THR A 73 -17.56 -15.00 23.99
C THR A 73 -16.79 -15.25 22.73
N GLN A 74 -15.56 -15.77 22.82
CA GLN A 74 -14.65 -16.09 21.73
C GLN A 74 -15.40 -16.53 20.46
N GLY A 75 -15.88 -15.56 19.70
CA GLY A 75 -16.25 -15.76 18.32
C GLY A 75 -14.89 -15.95 17.71
N ARG A 76 -14.53 -17.22 17.44
CA ARG A 76 -13.32 -17.56 16.69
C ARG A 76 -13.26 -16.54 15.58
N LYS A 77 -12.38 -15.55 15.72
CA LYS A 77 -12.04 -14.69 14.59
C LYS A 77 -11.45 -15.71 13.65
N HIS A 78 -12.24 -16.13 12.67
CA HIS A 78 -11.75 -16.87 11.54
C HIS A 78 -10.75 -15.92 10.89
N SER A 79 -9.53 -15.94 11.42
CA SER A 79 -8.34 -15.53 10.72
C SER A 79 -8.17 -16.59 9.65
N VAL A 80 -9.04 -16.52 8.66
CA VAL A 80 -8.74 -17.07 7.36
C VAL A 80 -7.54 -16.26 6.95
N SER A 81 -6.38 -16.91 6.97
CA SER A 81 -5.27 -16.54 6.12
C SER A 81 -5.84 -16.51 4.69
N LYS A 82 -6.40 -15.36 4.31
CA LYS A 82 -6.78 -15.10 2.95
C LYS A 82 -5.45 -14.88 2.27
N SER A 83 -4.91 -15.96 1.69
CA SER A 83 -3.82 -15.87 0.73
C SER A 83 -4.08 -14.68 -0.19
N LEU A 84 -3.03 -13.95 -0.60
CA LEU A 84 -3.10 -12.88 -1.60
C LEU A 84 -3.98 -13.26 -2.81
N ARG A 85 -4.02 -14.55 -3.17
CA ARG A 85 -4.90 -15.11 -4.22
C ARG A 85 -6.39 -14.82 -4.02
N HIS A 86 -6.89 -14.71 -2.79
CA HIS A 86 -8.28 -14.37 -2.50
C HIS A 86 -8.65 -12.92 -2.85
N LEU A 87 -7.67 -12.02 -2.96
CA LEU A 87 -7.92 -10.64 -3.43
C LEU A 87 -8.22 -10.60 -4.94
N PHE A 88 -7.86 -11.66 -5.68
CA PHE A 88 -8.01 -11.77 -7.13
C PHE A 88 -9.13 -12.74 -7.54
N GLN A 89 -10.09 -13.00 -6.65
CA GLN A 89 -11.30 -13.74 -7.00
C GLN A 89 -12.27 -12.85 -7.81
N PRO A 90 -13.10 -13.42 -8.71
CA PRO A 90 -14.01 -12.65 -9.58
C PRO A 90 -15.00 -11.73 -8.85
N ASN A 91 -15.23 -11.97 -7.55
CA ASN A 91 -16.10 -11.16 -6.70
C ASN A 91 -15.35 -9.96 -6.06
N SER A 92 -14.11 -9.72 -6.48
CA SER A 92 -13.32 -8.57 -6.08
C SER A 92 -13.93 -7.27 -6.60
N LYS A 93 -13.95 -6.23 -5.77
CA LYS A 93 -14.53 -4.90 -6.07
C LYS A 93 -13.65 -4.05 -6.99
N PHE A 94 -12.92 -4.66 -7.92
CA PHE A 94 -12.08 -3.90 -8.83
C PHE A 94 -12.93 -3.08 -9.81
N VAL A 95 -12.54 -1.83 -9.97
CA VAL A 95 -13.21 -0.85 -10.82
C VAL A 95 -12.86 -1.15 -12.27
N LYS A 96 -13.88 -1.38 -13.10
CA LYS A 96 -13.70 -1.68 -14.54
C LYS A 96 -13.67 -0.44 -15.44
N SER A 97 -14.14 0.70 -14.93
CA SER A 97 -14.23 1.96 -15.66
C SER A 97 -13.98 3.12 -14.70
N LEU A 98 -13.04 3.98 -15.06
CA LEU A 98 -12.65 5.11 -14.23
C LEU A 98 -13.62 6.27 -14.43
N LYS A 99 -14.10 6.82 -13.32
CA LYS A 99 -14.76 8.13 -13.29
C LYS A 99 -13.78 9.14 -12.70
N ARG A 100 -14.25 10.37 -12.46
CA ARG A 100 -13.46 11.37 -11.74
C ARG A 100 -13.47 11.03 -10.25
N GLY A 101 -12.33 10.64 -9.70
CA GLY A 101 -12.18 10.22 -8.30
C GLY A 101 -10.75 9.84 -7.96
N LEU A 102 -10.52 9.41 -6.71
CA LEU A 102 -9.23 8.87 -6.26
C LEU A 102 -9.25 7.34 -6.32
N TYR A 103 -8.22 6.77 -6.94
CA TYR A 103 -8.09 5.33 -7.12
C TYR A 103 -6.71 4.85 -6.68
N LEU A 104 -6.66 3.64 -6.12
CA LEU A 104 -5.43 2.94 -5.75
C LEU A 104 -5.25 1.73 -6.66
N THR A 105 -4.03 1.56 -7.16
CA THR A 105 -3.61 0.37 -7.87
C THR A 105 -2.28 -0.12 -7.33
N SER A 106 -2.01 -1.42 -7.45
CA SER A 106 -0.74 -2.01 -7.04
C SER A 106 -0.35 -3.12 -8.00
N ILE A 107 0.92 -3.15 -8.38
CA ILE A 107 1.51 -4.15 -9.28
C ILE A 107 2.57 -4.89 -8.46
N PHE A 108 2.45 -6.21 -8.38
CA PHE A 108 3.43 -7.05 -7.70
C PHE A 108 4.40 -7.62 -8.74
N TYR A 109 5.67 -7.24 -8.62
CA TYR A 109 6.75 -7.74 -9.46
C TYR A 109 7.73 -8.55 -8.61
N ARG A 110 8.17 -9.70 -9.12
CA ARG A 110 9.20 -10.53 -8.52
C ARG A 110 9.94 -11.33 -9.60
N ASP A 111 11.26 -11.21 -9.63
CA ASP A 111 12.15 -12.05 -10.46
C ASP A 111 11.68 -12.11 -11.93
N ASP A 112 11.47 -10.95 -12.57
CA ASP A 112 10.93 -10.79 -13.93
C ASP A 112 9.47 -11.23 -14.15
N ASN A 113 8.78 -11.65 -13.09
CA ASN A 113 7.38 -12.01 -13.14
C ASN A 113 6.51 -10.88 -12.57
N VAL A 114 5.48 -10.49 -13.32
CA VAL A 114 4.40 -9.63 -12.82
C VAL A 114 3.23 -10.54 -12.44
N LEU A 115 2.69 -10.33 -11.24
CA LEU A 115 1.45 -10.99 -10.84
C LEU A 115 0.30 -10.41 -11.66
N VAL A 116 -0.22 -11.20 -12.58
CA VAL A 116 -1.36 -10.84 -13.42
C VAL A 116 -2.66 -11.38 -12.83
N THR A 117 -3.72 -10.62 -13.03
CA THR A 117 -5.09 -11.08 -12.82
C THR A 117 -5.64 -11.75 -14.08
N PRO A 118 -6.68 -12.58 -13.96
CA PRO A 118 -7.36 -13.15 -15.13
C PRO A 118 -8.07 -12.08 -15.98
N GLU A 119 -8.29 -10.88 -15.45
CA GLU A 119 -8.81 -9.73 -16.19
C GLU A 119 -7.69 -8.96 -16.92
N ASP A 120 -7.96 -8.51 -18.15
CA ASP A 120 -7.05 -7.67 -18.99
C ASP A 120 -6.84 -6.23 -18.46
N GLN A 121 -7.25 -5.96 -17.22
CA GLN A 121 -7.15 -4.65 -16.58
C GLN A 121 -6.37 -4.75 -15.27
N ILE A 122 -5.56 -3.74 -14.99
CA ILE A 122 -4.81 -3.66 -13.73
C ILE A 122 -5.81 -3.55 -12.57
N PRO A 123 -5.62 -4.27 -11.46
CA PRO A 123 -6.47 -4.16 -10.28
C PRO A 123 -6.51 -2.72 -9.76
N ILE A 124 -7.67 -2.09 -9.86
CA ILE A 124 -7.91 -0.72 -9.41
C ILE A 124 -9.04 -0.74 -8.37
N VAL A 125 -8.80 -0.10 -7.23
CA VAL A 125 -9.79 0.07 -6.16
C VAL A 125 -10.08 1.56 -6.02
N GLU A 126 -11.35 1.93 -6.01
CA GLU A 126 -11.78 3.29 -5.68
C GLU A 126 -11.55 3.56 -4.20
N VAL A 127 -10.85 4.64 -3.91
CA VAL A 127 -10.57 5.09 -2.54
C VAL A 127 -11.60 6.13 -2.14
N GLU A 128 -11.93 7.06 -3.04
CA GLU A 128 -12.90 8.14 -2.77
C GLU A 128 -13.57 8.62 -4.08
N ASP A 129 -14.91 8.65 -4.10
CA ASP A 129 -15.75 9.06 -5.25
C ASP A 129 -15.98 10.59 -5.30
N SER A 130 -15.78 11.28 -4.17
CA SER A 130 -15.97 12.73 -4.06
C SER A 130 -14.64 13.42 -3.84
N TYR A 131 -14.29 14.35 -4.73
CA TYR A 131 -13.11 15.19 -4.56
C TYR A 131 -13.31 16.12 -3.35
N SER A 132 -13.08 15.63 -2.13
CA SER A 132 -13.09 16.49 -0.95
C SER A 132 -11.90 17.43 -1.07
N SER A 133 -12.14 18.74 -1.04
CA SER A 133 -11.09 19.77 -1.08
C SER A 133 -10.02 19.57 0.01
N THR A 134 -10.37 18.87 1.08
CA THR A 134 -9.46 18.47 2.17
C THR A 134 -8.39 17.49 1.70
N LEU A 135 -8.69 16.53 0.82
CA LEU A 135 -7.71 15.53 0.37
C LEU A 135 -6.56 16.16 -0.42
N MET A 136 -6.85 17.15 -1.28
CA MET A 136 -5.81 17.90 -1.98
C MET A 136 -4.97 18.72 -1.00
N GLN A 137 -5.60 19.28 0.03
CA GLN A 137 -4.91 20.02 1.08
C GLN A 137 -3.99 19.10 1.90
N ASP A 138 -4.44 17.88 2.18
CA ASP A 138 -3.67 16.83 2.86
C ASP A 138 -2.52 16.32 2.00
N PHE A 139 -2.72 16.17 0.68
CA PHE A 139 -1.65 15.82 -0.26
C PHE A 139 -0.60 16.92 -0.35
N LEU A 140 -1.01 18.18 -0.41
CA LEU A 140 -0.11 19.33 -0.42
C LEU A 140 0.62 19.46 0.91
N TRP A 141 -0.05 19.20 2.04
CA TRP A 141 0.57 19.13 3.36
C TRP A 141 1.60 17.99 3.43
N PHE A 142 1.22 16.79 3.01
CA PHE A 142 2.10 15.62 2.99
C PHE A 142 3.31 15.84 2.08
N THR A 143 3.12 16.46 0.92
CA THR A 143 4.19 16.83 -0.01
C THR A 143 5.15 17.83 0.65
N LYS A 144 4.61 18.87 1.32
CA LYS A 144 5.44 19.83 2.08
C LYS A 144 6.25 19.15 3.17
N VAL A 145 5.64 18.28 3.96
CA VAL A 145 6.33 17.52 5.02
C VAL A 145 7.40 16.59 4.45
N SER A 146 7.12 15.95 3.30
CA SER A 146 8.07 15.07 2.62
C SER A 146 9.27 15.83 2.06
N PHE A 147 9.07 17.04 1.54
CA PHE A 147 10.14 17.91 1.05
C PHE A 147 10.99 18.53 2.18
N LEU A 148 10.40 18.73 3.36
CA LEU A 148 11.06 19.30 4.51
C LEU A 148 11.67 18.23 5.43
N TRP A 149 11.61 16.96 5.06
CA TRP A 149 12.04 15.86 5.92
C TRP A 149 13.51 15.95 6.31
N ASP A 150 14.37 16.39 5.39
CA ASP A 150 15.81 16.62 5.64
C ASP A 150 16.09 17.83 6.55
N GLU A 151 15.14 18.77 6.69
CA GLU A 151 15.26 19.93 7.59
C GLU A 151 14.72 19.62 9.00
N ILE A 152 13.91 18.57 9.15
CA ILE A 152 13.27 18.17 10.40
C ILE A 152 14.07 17.05 11.11
N SER A 153 14.95 16.35 10.40
CA SER A 153 15.87 15.33 10.94
C SER A 153 17.14 15.94 11.54
#